data_AF-A0A349SBQ1-F1
#
_entry.id   AF-A0A349SBQ1-F1
#
_cell.length_a   1.000
_cell.length_b   1.000
_cell.length_c   1.000
_cell.angle_alpha   90.00
_cell.angle_beta   90.00
_cell.angle_gamma   90.00
#
_symmetry.space_group_name_H-M   'P 1'
#
loop_
_entity.id
_entity.type
_entity.pdbx_description
1 polymer ?
#
loop_
_entity_poly.entity_id
_entity_poly.type
_entity_poly.pdbx_seq_one_letter_code
_entity_poly.pdbx_strand_id
1 'polypeptide(L)'
;PTELASAISEMGLSYVVITSVDRDDLKDSGAQHFANCISETRRFNPEIQVEVLVPDFRGRMQIALDILKDTPPDVFNHNLETVPRLYKKARPGADYQWSLDLLKGYKALRPEVVTKSGLMLGLGETIDEVKDVMRDLYAHNVDMVTLGQYLQPSKDHLKVERFVHPDEFDELRVFGEELGFKHVASGPLVRSSYHADKQAQGEEIVVKA
;
A
#
# COMPACT_ATOMS: atom_id res chain seq x y z
N PRO A 1 -9.28 -17.92 -6.27
CA PRO A 1 -8.24 -18.26 -5.28
C PRO A 1 -7.29 -19.36 -5.76
N THR A 2 -7.78 -20.57 -6.03
CA THR A 2 -6.94 -21.70 -6.46
C THR A 2 -6.20 -21.45 -7.77
N GLU A 3 -6.84 -20.85 -8.78
CA GLU A 3 -6.17 -20.48 -10.04
C GLU A 3 -4.99 -19.51 -9.82
N LEU A 4 -5.15 -18.52 -8.94
CA LEU A 4 -4.08 -17.59 -8.56
C LEU A 4 -2.93 -18.35 -7.88
N ALA A 5 -3.24 -19.23 -6.92
CA ALA A 5 -2.26 -20.02 -6.20
C ALA A 5 -1.48 -20.98 -7.11
N SER A 6 -2.15 -21.62 -8.08
CA SER A 6 -1.50 -22.47 -9.09
C SER A 6 -0.52 -21.67 -9.93
N ALA A 7 -0.94 -20.52 -10.46
CA ALA A 7 -0.07 -19.66 -11.25
C ALA A 7 1.16 -19.16 -10.47
N ILE A 8 0.97 -18.75 -9.21
CA ILE A 8 2.08 -18.34 -8.33
C ILE A 8 3.08 -19.48 -8.12
N SER A 9 2.58 -20.71 -7.89
CA SER A 9 3.41 -21.90 -7.70
C SER A 9 4.18 -22.28 -8.97
N GLU A 10 3.50 -22.26 -10.12
CA GLU A 10 4.10 -22.53 -11.44
C GLU A 10 5.21 -21.54 -11.79
N MET A 11 5.07 -20.27 -11.38
CA MET A 11 6.08 -19.24 -11.56
C MET A 11 7.26 -19.35 -10.58
N GLY A 12 7.15 -20.17 -9.52
CA GLY A 12 8.20 -20.35 -8.53
C GLY A 12 8.51 -19.08 -7.71
N LEU A 13 7.50 -18.24 -7.45
CA LEU A 13 7.69 -16.99 -6.71
C LEU A 13 7.89 -17.24 -5.21
N SER A 14 8.86 -16.55 -4.62
CA SER A 14 9.08 -16.52 -3.16
C SER A 14 8.32 -15.38 -2.46
N TYR A 15 7.88 -14.37 -3.22
CA TYR A 15 7.13 -13.22 -2.74
C TYR A 15 6.04 -12.86 -3.74
N VAL A 16 4.83 -12.54 -3.27
CA VAL A 16 3.72 -12.10 -4.12
C VAL A 16 2.95 -10.94 -3.50
N VAL A 17 2.54 -9.99 -4.33
CA VAL A 17 1.58 -8.93 -3.97
C VAL A 17 0.22 -9.28 -4.58
N ILE A 18 -0.81 -9.36 -3.75
CA ILE A 18 -2.19 -9.64 -4.16
C ILE A 18 -3.01 -8.36 -3.99
N THR A 19 -3.74 -7.95 -5.04
CA THR A 19 -4.59 -6.76 -5.02
C THR A 19 -5.93 -7.02 -5.71
N SER A 20 -6.87 -6.10 -5.61
CA SER A 20 -8.17 -6.18 -6.28
C SER A 20 -8.69 -4.79 -6.67
N VAL A 21 -9.74 -4.79 -7.48
CA VAL A 21 -10.64 -3.63 -7.62
C VAL A 21 -11.56 -3.53 -6.40
N ASP A 22 -12.19 -2.37 -6.22
CA ASP A 22 -13.26 -2.19 -5.22
C ASP A 22 -14.47 -3.06 -5.57
N ARG A 23 -15.08 -3.66 -4.53
CA ARG A 23 -16.23 -4.58 -4.65
C ARG A 23 -17.38 -4.17 -3.75
N ASP A 24 -17.80 -2.91 -3.86
CA ASP A 24 -18.91 -2.33 -3.08
C ASP A 24 -20.25 -3.08 -3.25
N ASP A 25 -20.37 -3.86 -4.32
CA ASP A 25 -21.49 -4.76 -4.60
C ASP A 25 -21.56 -5.97 -3.65
N LEU A 26 -20.45 -6.34 -3.01
CA LEU A 26 -20.38 -7.46 -2.08
C LEU A 26 -20.64 -7.02 -0.63
N LYS A 27 -21.20 -7.94 0.17
CA LYS A 27 -21.51 -7.70 1.59
C LYS A 27 -20.29 -7.52 2.47
N ASP A 28 -19.13 -7.99 2.05
CA ASP A 28 -17.84 -7.93 2.73
C ASP A 28 -16.82 -7.05 1.98
N SER A 29 -17.25 -6.34 0.93
CA SER A 29 -16.37 -5.61 0.00
C SER A 29 -15.20 -6.45 -0.56
N GLY A 30 -15.36 -7.78 -0.64
CA GLY A 30 -14.34 -8.69 -1.18
C GLY A 30 -13.27 -9.14 -0.17
N ALA A 31 -13.38 -8.80 1.11
CA ALA A 31 -12.40 -9.18 2.13
C ALA A 31 -12.20 -10.70 2.24
N GLN A 32 -13.27 -11.51 2.14
CA GLN A 32 -13.15 -12.97 2.16
C GLN A 32 -12.37 -13.50 0.95
N HIS A 33 -12.42 -12.79 -0.18
CA HIS A 33 -11.65 -13.18 -1.36
C HIS A 33 -10.15 -13.06 -1.13
N PHE A 34 -9.70 -11.97 -0.48
CA PHE A 34 -8.31 -11.82 -0.05
C PHE A 34 -7.88 -12.94 0.90
N ALA A 35 -8.65 -13.20 1.96
CA ALA A 35 -8.34 -14.29 2.92
C ALA A 35 -8.22 -15.66 2.22
N ASN A 36 -9.13 -15.96 1.29
CA ASN A 36 -9.08 -17.20 0.52
C ASN A 36 -7.85 -17.24 -0.40
N CYS A 37 -7.46 -16.13 -1.02
CA CYS A 37 -6.27 -16.06 -1.86
C CYS A 37 -4.98 -16.25 -1.04
N ILE A 38 -4.86 -15.67 0.15
CA ILE A 38 -3.70 -15.89 1.04
C ILE A 38 -3.63 -17.38 1.45
N SER A 39 -4.74 -17.94 1.92
CA SER A 39 -4.81 -19.34 2.38
C SER A 39 -4.45 -20.33 1.28
N GLU A 40 -5.03 -20.18 0.09
CA GLU A 40 -4.74 -21.06 -1.04
C GLU A 40 -3.30 -20.89 -1.54
N THR A 41 -2.77 -19.67 -1.57
CA THR A 41 -1.38 -19.42 -1.97
C THR A 41 -0.40 -20.14 -1.03
N ARG A 42 -0.59 -20.02 0.29
CA ARG A 42 0.25 -20.72 1.28
C ARG A 42 0.07 -22.24 1.26
N ARG A 43 -1.11 -22.74 0.87
CA ARG A 43 -1.33 -24.19 0.70
C ARG A 43 -0.48 -24.77 -0.43
N PHE A 44 -0.29 -24.01 -1.52
CA PHE A 44 0.54 -24.43 -2.66
C PHE A 44 2.03 -24.16 -2.44
N ASN A 45 2.37 -23.09 -1.72
CA ASN A 45 3.74 -22.70 -1.41
C ASN A 45 3.84 -22.23 0.06
N PRO A 46 4.14 -23.13 1.03
CA PRO A 46 4.12 -22.81 2.45
C PRO A 46 5.12 -21.72 2.90
N GLU A 47 6.23 -21.56 2.17
CA GLU A 47 7.32 -20.62 2.51
C GLU A 47 7.17 -19.26 1.82
N ILE A 48 6.11 -19.05 1.02
CA ILE A 48 5.92 -17.81 0.28
C ILE A 48 5.55 -16.65 1.22
N GLN A 49 6.16 -15.49 0.97
CA GLN A 49 5.73 -14.23 1.58
C GLN A 49 4.60 -13.59 0.76
N VAL A 50 3.54 -13.17 1.44
CA VAL A 50 2.35 -12.58 0.82
C VAL A 50 2.15 -11.16 1.33
N GLU A 51 2.23 -10.18 0.43
CA GLU A 51 1.71 -8.82 0.66
C GLU A 51 0.30 -8.72 0.06
N VAL A 52 -0.62 -8.07 0.76
CA VAL A 52 -1.90 -7.66 0.19
C VAL A 52 -1.96 -6.15 0.06
N LEU A 53 -2.37 -5.66 -1.11
CA LEU A 53 -2.76 -4.27 -1.34
C LEU A 53 -4.27 -4.21 -1.44
N VAL A 54 -4.91 -3.85 -0.32
CA VAL A 54 -6.36 -3.91 -0.15
C VAL A 54 -7.05 -2.59 -0.52
N PRO A 55 -8.33 -2.64 -0.94
CA PRO A 55 -9.18 -1.46 -1.00
C PRO A 55 -9.49 -0.91 0.40
N ASP A 56 -10.26 0.17 0.48
CA ASP A 56 -10.65 0.79 1.76
C ASP A 56 -11.81 0.07 2.47
N PHE A 57 -12.45 -0.90 1.80
CA PHE A 57 -13.65 -1.62 2.25
C PHE A 57 -14.78 -0.68 2.69
N ARG A 58 -15.04 0.38 1.91
CA ARG A 58 -16.02 1.44 2.17
C ARG A 58 -17.30 0.97 2.88
N GLY A 59 -17.53 1.55 4.06
CA GLY A 59 -18.70 1.27 4.91
C GLY A 59 -18.72 -0.12 5.56
N ARG A 60 -17.68 -0.94 5.34
CA ARG A 60 -17.58 -2.34 5.75
C ARG A 60 -16.23 -2.68 6.40
N MET A 61 -15.46 -1.68 6.82
CA MET A 61 -14.13 -1.85 7.43
C MET A 61 -14.14 -2.89 8.54
N GLN A 62 -15.08 -2.83 9.49
CA GLN A 62 -15.12 -3.78 10.60
C GLN A 62 -15.32 -5.23 10.12
N ILE A 63 -16.18 -5.45 9.12
CA ILE A 63 -16.40 -6.77 8.53
C ILE A 63 -15.10 -7.27 7.88
N ALA A 64 -14.42 -6.40 7.13
CA ALA A 64 -13.17 -6.74 6.47
C ALA A 64 -12.05 -7.05 7.46
N LEU A 65 -11.91 -6.24 8.51
CA LEU A 65 -10.93 -6.46 9.59
C LEU A 65 -11.20 -7.78 10.33
N ASP A 66 -12.46 -8.08 10.63
CA ASP A 66 -12.84 -9.33 11.30
C ASP A 66 -12.53 -10.57 10.47
N ILE A 67 -12.62 -10.48 9.13
CA ILE A 67 -12.24 -11.56 8.22
C ILE A 67 -10.71 -11.66 8.10
N LEU A 68 -10.04 -10.54 7.81
CA LEU A 68 -8.62 -10.52 7.46
C LEU A 68 -7.69 -10.75 8.66
N LYS A 69 -8.16 -10.55 9.89
CA LYS A 69 -7.39 -10.92 11.08
C LYS A 69 -7.18 -12.43 11.16
N ASP A 70 -8.07 -13.27 10.63
CA ASP A 70 -7.97 -14.73 10.75
C ASP A 70 -7.04 -15.35 9.69
N THR A 71 -6.66 -14.58 8.66
CA THR A 71 -5.71 -15.00 7.64
C THR A 71 -4.69 -13.88 7.39
N PRO A 72 -3.76 -13.64 8.33
CA PRO A 72 -2.84 -12.52 8.23
C PRO A 72 -1.85 -12.71 7.06
N PRO A 73 -1.64 -11.69 6.22
CA PRO A 73 -0.55 -11.64 5.26
C PRO A 73 0.77 -11.36 6.00
N ASP A 74 1.88 -11.37 5.27
CA ASP A 74 3.19 -10.92 5.77
C ASP A 74 3.28 -9.39 5.79
N VAL A 75 2.67 -8.73 4.78
CA VAL A 75 2.51 -7.27 4.71
C VAL A 75 1.06 -6.90 4.40
N PHE A 76 0.48 -6.02 5.20
CA PHE A 76 -0.84 -5.43 4.97
C PHE A 76 -0.69 -4.01 4.43
N ASN A 77 -0.99 -3.82 3.16
CA ASN A 77 -0.82 -2.57 2.44
C ASN A 77 -2.18 -1.94 2.09
N HIS A 78 -2.34 -0.66 2.39
CA HIS A 78 -3.40 0.19 1.85
C HIS A 78 -2.82 1.57 1.55
N ASN A 79 -2.83 1.98 0.29
CA ASN A 79 -2.29 3.28 -0.10
C ASN A 79 -3.24 4.42 0.24
N LEU A 80 -2.70 5.57 0.69
CA LEU A 80 -3.43 6.84 0.75
C LEU A 80 -3.44 7.55 -0.61
N GLU A 81 -2.44 7.29 -1.45
CA GLU A 81 -2.23 7.83 -2.80
C GLU A 81 -1.90 9.33 -2.86
N THR A 82 -2.53 10.20 -2.07
CA THR A 82 -2.26 11.64 -2.11
C THR A 82 -2.66 12.35 -0.80
N VAL A 83 -2.46 13.67 -0.77
CA VAL A 83 -2.71 14.54 0.39
C VAL A 83 -4.21 14.86 0.55
N PRO A 84 -4.70 15.19 1.77
CA PRO A 84 -6.12 15.41 2.05
C PRO A 84 -6.82 16.41 1.13
N ARG A 85 -6.13 17.50 0.77
CA ARG A 85 -6.66 18.54 -0.15
C ARG A 85 -6.99 17.98 -1.53
N LEU A 86 -6.23 17.00 -2.01
CA LEU A 86 -6.39 16.39 -3.34
C LEU A 86 -7.23 15.11 -3.32
N TYR A 87 -7.55 14.58 -2.14
CA TYR A 87 -8.14 13.25 -1.98
C TYR A 87 -9.43 13.05 -2.77
N LYS A 88 -10.40 13.97 -2.67
CA LYS A 88 -11.67 13.88 -3.42
C LYS A 88 -11.48 13.95 -4.94
N LYS A 89 -10.44 14.64 -5.40
CA LYS A 89 -10.12 14.79 -6.83
C LYS A 89 -9.45 13.52 -7.36
N ALA A 90 -8.54 12.92 -6.60
CA ALA A 90 -7.78 11.73 -7.01
C ALA A 90 -8.52 10.42 -6.74
N ARG A 91 -9.33 10.35 -5.68
CA ARG A 91 -10.02 9.14 -5.21
C ARG A 91 -11.50 9.42 -4.92
N PRO A 92 -12.34 9.61 -5.94
CA PRO A 92 -13.76 9.86 -5.75
C PRO A 92 -14.41 8.72 -4.94
N GLY A 93 -14.96 9.04 -3.77
CA GLY A 93 -15.65 8.09 -2.90
C GLY A 93 -14.82 7.51 -1.76
N ALA A 94 -13.50 7.68 -1.77
CA ALA A 94 -12.63 7.33 -0.64
C ALA A 94 -12.60 8.48 0.39
N ASP A 95 -12.30 8.13 1.64
CA ASP A 95 -12.11 9.08 2.74
C ASP A 95 -10.72 8.92 3.37
N TYR A 96 -10.03 10.05 3.59
CA TYR A 96 -8.64 10.05 4.05
C TYR A 96 -8.50 9.47 5.46
N GLN A 97 -9.38 9.87 6.38
CA GLN A 97 -9.34 9.38 7.76
C GLN A 97 -9.75 7.91 7.81
N TRP A 98 -10.73 7.50 7.01
CA TRP A 98 -11.14 6.10 6.88
C TRP A 98 -9.98 5.19 6.45
N SER A 99 -9.16 5.62 5.49
CA SER A 99 -7.99 4.88 5.06
C SER A 99 -6.91 4.77 6.14
N LEU A 100 -6.69 5.83 6.93
CA LEU A 100 -5.81 5.80 8.10
C LEU A 100 -6.34 4.88 9.21
N ASP A 101 -7.64 4.94 9.48
CA ASP A 101 -8.32 4.12 10.48
C ASP A 101 -8.27 2.63 10.12
N LEU A 102 -8.37 2.28 8.82
CA LEU A 102 -8.20 0.91 8.34
C LEU A 102 -6.82 0.36 8.69
N LEU A 103 -5.76 1.11 8.38
CA LEU A 103 -4.38 0.71 8.66
C LEU A 103 -4.13 0.55 10.16
N LYS A 104 -4.58 1.54 10.95
CA LYS A 104 -4.46 1.52 12.42
C LYS A 104 -5.25 0.38 13.04
N GLY A 105 -6.49 0.15 12.57
CA GLY A 105 -7.37 -0.90 13.04
C GLY A 105 -6.79 -2.28 12.76
N TYR A 106 -6.25 -2.50 11.55
CA TYR A 106 -5.58 -3.75 11.22
C TYR A 106 -4.33 -3.97 12.08
N LYS A 107 -3.47 -2.96 12.22
CA LYS A 107 -2.26 -3.04 13.05
C LYS A 107 -2.57 -3.39 14.51
N ALA A 108 -3.67 -2.85 15.06
CA ALA A 108 -4.09 -3.15 16.42
C ALA A 108 -4.53 -4.62 16.60
N LEU A 109 -5.15 -5.22 15.58
CA LEU A 109 -5.56 -6.63 15.60
C LEU A 109 -4.40 -7.59 15.34
N ARG A 110 -3.41 -7.16 14.55
CA ARG A 110 -2.25 -7.95 14.13
C ARG A 110 -0.94 -7.14 14.25
N PRO A 111 -0.45 -6.88 15.47
CA PRO A 111 0.75 -6.06 15.70
C PRO A 111 2.03 -6.64 15.05
N GLU A 112 2.06 -7.96 14.85
CA GLU A 112 3.13 -8.70 14.20
C GLU A 112 3.21 -8.47 12.68
N VAL A 113 2.08 -8.15 12.04
CA VAL A 113 2.03 -7.93 10.59
C VAL A 113 2.56 -6.54 10.26
N VAL A 114 3.43 -6.46 9.25
CA VAL A 114 3.98 -5.19 8.78
C VAL A 114 2.90 -4.42 8.02
N THR A 115 2.66 -3.16 8.39
CA THR A 115 1.71 -2.29 7.67
C THR A 115 2.43 -1.35 6.72
N LYS A 116 1.82 -1.12 5.56
CA LYS A 116 2.41 -0.32 4.49
C LYS A 116 1.39 0.62 3.88
N SER A 117 1.86 1.77 3.43
CA SER A 117 1.08 2.69 2.60
C SER A 117 1.96 3.33 1.53
N GLY A 118 1.35 4.10 0.65
CA GLY A 118 2.02 4.72 -0.47
C GLY A 118 1.38 6.04 -0.89
N LEU A 119 2.20 6.92 -1.47
CA LEU A 119 1.83 8.20 -2.04
C LEU A 119 2.39 8.34 -3.46
N MET A 120 1.59 8.91 -4.34
CA MET A 120 1.99 9.34 -5.67
C MET A 120 2.21 10.85 -5.65
N LEU A 121 3.42 11.27 -6.06
CA LEU A 121 3.83 12.67 -6.14
C LEU A 121 3.70 13.21 -7.55
N GLY A 122 3.45 14.51 -7.69
CA GLY A 122 3.25 15.19 -8.96
C GLY A 122 1.77 15.45 -9.32
N LEU A 123 0.85 15.29 -8.37
CA LEU A 123 -0.59 15.58 -8.54
C LEU A 123 -0.99 17.01 -8.14
N GLY A 124 -0.02 17.80 -7.66
CA GLY A 124 -0.19 19.19 -7.23
C GLY A 124 -0.09 19.39 -5.72
N GLU A 125 0.39 18.37 -5.01
CA GLU A 125 0.78 18.45 -3.60
C GLU A 125 2.11 19.20 -3.42
N THR A 126 2.26 19.85 -2.28
CA THR A 126 3.53 20.41 -1.81
C THR A 126 4.31 19.39 -0.99
N ILE A 127 5.63 19.56 -0.88
CA ILE A 127 6.47 18.67 -0.05
C ILE A 127 6.05 18.71 1.43
N ASP A 128 5.64 19.86 1.95
CA ASP A 128 5.16 19.97 3.33
C ASP A 128 3.87 19.19 3.56
N GLU A 129 2.91 19.23 2.62
CA GLU A 129 1.71 18.40 2.71
C GLU A 129 2.04 16.89 2.66
N VAL A 130 3.05 16.48 1.89
CA VAL A 130 3.53 15.09 1.87
C VAL A 130 4.12 14.71 3.22
N LYS A 131 4.95 15.57 3.82
CA LYS A 131 5.51 15.36 5.15
C LYS A 131 4.43 15.27 6.22
N ASP A 132 3.35 16.05 6.12
CA ASP A 132 2.20 15.94 7.01
C ASP A 132 1.52 14.57 6.90
N VAL A 133 1.30 14.06 5.68
CA VAL A 133 0.76 12.70 5.50
C VAL A 133 1.69 11.63 6.06
N MET A 134 3.01 11.79 5.93
CA MET A 134 3.98 10.86 6.52
C MET A 134 3.92 10.88 8.06
N ARG A 135 3.70 12.04 8.68
CA ARG A 135 3.46 12.13 10.14
C ARG A 135 2.15 11.44 10.53
N ASP A 136 1.09 11.62 9.74
CA ASP A 136 -0.18 10.94 9.99
C ASP A 136 -0.03 9.42 9.91
N LEU A 137 0.60 8.90 8.85
CA LEU A 137 0.89 7.47 8.69
C LEU A 137 1.68 6.92 9.89
N TYR A 138 2.73 7.62 10.32
CA TYR A 138 3.52 7.24 11.48
C TYR A 138 2.67 7.22 12.77
N ALA A 139 1.86 8.27 13.00
CA ALA A 139 0.94 8.35 14.15
C ALA A 139 -0.14 7.25 14.15
N HIS A 140 -0.39 6.61 13.00
CA HIS A 140 -1.31 5.48 12.84
C HIS A 140 -0.60 4.12 12.87
N ASN A 141 0.67 4.08 13.31
CA ASN A 141 1.49 2.87 13.41
C ASN A 141 1.70 2.15 12.07
N VAL A 142 1.86 2.91 11.00
CA VAL A 142 2.28 2.36 9.70
C VAL A 142 3.78 2.12 9.70
N ASP A 143 4.21 0.91 9.36
CA ASP A 143 5.62 0.50 9.44
C ASP A 143 6.44 0.97 8.22
N MET A 144 5.84 0.99 7.03
CA MET A 144 6.55 1.26 5.77
C MET A 144 5.79 2.27 4.90
N VAL A 145 6.54 3.07 4.14
CA VAL A 145 5.95 4.01 3.17
C VAL A 145 6.67 3.95 1.82
N THR A 146 5.89 4.03 0.74
CA THR A 146 6.40 4.17 -0.62
C THR A 146 6.03 5.54 -1.21
N LEU A 147 6.99 6.21 -1.85
CA LEU A 147 6.81 7.51 -2.49
C LEU A 147 7.27 7.41 -3.93
N GLY A 148 6.34 7.57 -4.88
CA GLY A 148 6.60 7.39 -6.31
C GLY A 148 6.06 8.51 -7.18
N GLN A 149 6.59 8.70 -8.39
CA GLN A 149 6.06 9.71 -9.32
C GLN A 149 4.72 9.25 -9.91
N TYR A 150 3.70 10.09 -9.85
CA TYR A 150 2.48 9.94 -10.61
C TYR A 150 2.78 10.02 -12.10
N LEU A 151 2.43 8.96 -12.83
CA LEU A 151 2.48 8.92 -14.29
C LEU A 151 1.05 8.81 -14.79
N GLN A 152 0.64 9.79 -15.61
CA GLN A 152 -0.70 9.85 -16.17
C GLN A 152 -0.94 8.64 -17.10
N PRO A 153 -1.92 7.75 -16.80
CA PRO A 153 -2.16 6.56 -17.63
C PRO A 153 -2.72 6.91 -19.02
N SER A 154 -3.61 7.90 -19.09
CA SER A 154 -4.19 8.41 -20.33
C SER A 154 -4.64 9.87 -20.18
N LYS A 155 -5.01 10.52 -21.28
CA LYS A 155 -5.47 11.91 -21.29
C LYS A 155 -6.74 12.17 -20.46
N ASP A 156 -7.50 11.11 -20.15
CA ASP A 156 -8.75 11.20 -19.37
C ASP A 156 -8.50 11.16 -17.85
N HIS A 157 -7.25 10.90 -17.43
CA HIS A 157 -6.86 10.90 -16.03
C HIS A 157 -6.33 12.28 -15.60
N LEU A 158 -6.14 12.45 -14.29
CA LEU A 158 -5.51 13.66 -13.74
C LEU A 158 -4.20 13.99 -14.48
N LYS A 159 -3.96 15.27 -14.70
CA LYS A 159 -2.71 15.72 -15.31
C LYS A 159 -1.58 15.59 -14.30
N VAL A 160 -0.38 15.30 -14.80
CA VAL A 160 0.84 15.50 -14.02
C VAL A 160 1.04 17.01 -13.87
N GLU A 161 0.99 17.51 -12.64
CA GLU A 161 1.22 18.92 -12.32
C GLU A 161 2.72 19.23 -12.26
N ARG A 162 3.53 18.26 -11.79
CA ARG A 162 5.00 18.36 -11.81
C ARG A 162 5.68 16.99 -11.84
N PHE A 163 6.87 16.96 -12.41
CA PHE A 163 7.83 15.87 -12.20
C PHE A 163 8.72 16.24 -11.02
N VAL A 164 8.64 15.47 -9.94
CA VAL A 164 9.38 15.72 -8.70
C VAL A 164 10.86 15.39 -8.92
N HIS A 165 11.73 16.28 -8.45
CA HIS A 165 13.18 16.09 -8.63
C HIS A 165 13.67 14.92 -7.76
N PRO A 166 14.65 14.11 -8.21
CA PRO A 166 15.21 13.03 -7.39
C PRO A 166 15.65 13.46 -5.98
N ASP A 167 16.21 14.67 -5.85
CA ASP A 167 16.62 15.22 -4.55
C ASP A 167 15.45 15.43 -3.59
N GLU A 168 14.25 15.76 -4.09
CA GLU A 168 13.04 15.88 -3.24
C GLU A 168 12.56 14.50 -2.77
N PHE A 169 12.72 13.45 -3.60
CA PHE A 169 12.47 12.08 -3.16
C PHE A 169 13.47 11.66 -2.08
N ASP A 170 14.75 12.01 -2.22
CA ASP A 170 15.77 11.73 -1.21
C ASP A 170 15.52 12.48 0.10
N GLU A 171 15.12 13.76 0.02
CA GLU A 171 14.70 14.54 1.18
C GLU A 171 13.55 13.86 1.94
N LEU A 172 12.52 13.40 1.22
CA LEU A 172 11.40 12.68 1.83
C LEU A 172 11.82 11.33 2.39
N ARG A 173 12.78 10.63 1.77
CA ARG A 173 13.35 9.38 2.28
C ARG A 173 13.97 9.61 3.65
N VAL A 174 14.90 10.57 3.74
CA VAL A 174 15.59 10.94 4.99
C VAL A 174 14.58 11.36 6.04
N PHE A 175 13.60 12.20 5.69
CA PHE A 175 12.56 12.61 6.62
C PHE A 175 11.75 11.43 7.18
N GLY A 176 11.39 10.45 6.34
CA GLY A 176 10.68 9.26 6.80
C GLY A 176 11.51 8.35 7.70
N GLU A 177 12.80 8.20 7.40
CA GLU A 177 13.75 7.47 8.25
C GLU A 177 13.91 8.15 9.62
N GLU A 178 14.02 9.49 9.63
CA GLU A 178 14.10 10.29 10.86
C GLU A 178 12.81 10.24 11.70
N LEU A 179 11.64 10.17 11.05
CA LEU A 179 10.36 9.94 11.73
C LEU A 179 10.30 8.56 12.40
N GLY A 180 10.99 7.57 11.84
CA GLY A 180 11.09 6.21 12.39
C GLY A 180 10.28 5.16 11.63
N PHE A 181 9.97 5.36 10.35
CA PHE A 181 9.50 4.26 9.50
C PHE A 181 10.57 3.16 9.44
N LYS A 182 10.15 1.89 9.47
CA LYS A 182 11.08 0.75 9.34
C LYS A 182 11.74 0.71 7.97
N HIS A 183 11.01 1.12 6.95
CA HIS A 183 11.51 1.21 5.59
C HIS A 183 10.80 2.31 4.80
N VAL A 184 11.58 3.07 4.04
CA VAL A 184 11.10 4.14 3.16
C VAL A 184 11.64 3.89 1.76
N ALA A 185 10.76 3.54 0.83
CA ALA A 185 11.13 3.48 -0.59
C ALA A 185 10.65 4.76 -1.27
N SER A 186 11.59 5.61 -1.70
CA SER A 186 11.28 6.91 -2.28
C SER A 186 12.07 7.12 -3.56
N GLY A 187 11.38 7.34 -4.67
CA GLY A 187 12.02 7.62 -5.95
C GLY A 187 11.06 7.64 -7.13
N PRO A 188 11.45 8.21 -8.29
CA PRO A 188 10.54 8.43 -9.41
C PRO A 188 9.84 7.15 -9.91
N LEU A 189 10.54 6.03 -9.96
CA LEU A 189 10.00 4.75 -10.48
C LEU A 189 9.46 3.83 -9.37
N VAL A 190 9.47 4.26 -8.12
CA VAL A 190 8.93 3.47 -7.01
C VAL A 190 7.42 3.28 -7.21
N ARG A 191 6.96 2.06 -6.96
CA ARG A 191 5.56 1.66 -6.90
C ARG A 191 5.34 0.86 -5.62
N SER A 192 4.09 0.78 -5.17
CA SER A 192 3.75 0.02 -3.96
C SER A 192 4.16 -1.46 -4.04
N SER A 193 4.28 -2.05 -5.24
CA SER A 193 4.76 -3.43 -5.43
C SER A 193 6.19 -3.54 -5.98
N TYR A 194 6.85 -2.42 -6.33
CA TYR A 194 8.18 -2.45 -6.94
C TYR A 194 9.22 -2.83 -5.89
N HIS A 195 9.93 -3.94 -6.11
CA HIS A 195 10.89 -4.50 -5.15
C HIS A 195 10.28 -4.77 -3.76
N ALA A 196 9.00 -5.13 -3.67
CA ALA A 196 8.31 -5.35 -2.40
C ALA A 196 8.99 -6.41 -1.51
N ASP A 197 9.61 -7.41 -2.13
CA ASP A 197 10.48 -8.40 -1.46
C ASP A 197 11.65 -7.72 -0.73
N LYS A 198 12.37 -6.85 -1.44
CA LYS A 198 13.50 -6.07 -0.90
C LYS A 198 13.05 -5.04 0.12
N GLN A 199 11.92 -4.38 -0.12
CA GLN A 199 11.32 -3.44 0.82
C GLN A 199 10.99 -4.14 2.14
N ALA A 200 10.35 -5.31 2.07
CA ALA A 200 9.99 -6.10 3.25
C ALA A 200 11.23 -6.61 4.01
N GLN A 201 12.33 -6.84 3.29
CA GLN A 201 13.63 -7.23 3.87
C GLN A 201 14.48 -6.03 4.34
N GLY A 202 14.04 -4.79 4.09
CA GLY A 202 14.77 -3.58 4.45
C GLY A 202 16.00 -3.29 3.57
N GLU A 203 16.11 -3.92 2.40
CA GLU A 203 17.19 -3.65 1.45
C GLU A 203 17.01 -2.28 0.78
N GLU A 204 18.11 -1.55 0.59
CA GLU A 204 18.11 -0.27 -0.09
C GLU A 204 17.78 -0.43 -1.58
N ILE A 205 16.68 0.18 -2.03
CA ILE A 205 16.30 0.19 -3.45
C ILE A 205 16.97 1.37 -4.12
N VAL A 206 18.15 1.14 -4.68
CA VAL A 206 18.83 2.12 -5.54
C VAL A 206 18.14 2.15 -6.90
N VAL A 207 17.16 3.05 -7.07
CA VAL A 207 16.60 3.35 -8.39
C VAL A 207 17.51 4.36 -9.07
N LYS A 208 18.50 3.87 -9.84
CA LYS A 208 19.30 4.74 -10.71
C LYS A 208 18.39 5.25 -11.84
N ALA A 209 18.31 6.58 -11.95
CA ALA A 209 17.70 7.27 -13.08
C ALA A 209 18.46 7.01 -14.38
#